data_AF-A0A448DYM6-F1
#
_entry.id   AF-A0A448DYM6-F1
#
_cell.length_a   1.000
_cell.length_b   1.000
_cell.length_c   1.000
_cell.angle_alpha   90.00
_cell.angle_beta   90.00
_cell.angle_gamma   90.00
#
_symmetry.space_group_name_H-M   'P 1'
#
loop_
_entity.id
_entity.type
_entity.pdbx_description
1 polymer ?
#
loop_
_entity_poly.entity_id
_entity_poly.type
_entity_poly.pdbx_seq_one_letter_code
_entity_poly.pdbx_strand_id
1 'polypeptide(L)'
;MSLFELVVILTLGSAAGDVSFYHDVPLLPVAAVFLTLLILYRFTVFIMTKSKRFEAWIDGLPVTVIRDGLYVLESMGKLNISSNELLMELRQQGVEHLGQVRLAIVETDGDISLLFYDREEVRPGLSVLPLEHRPVYTVAPTSSLYCCISCGLPCPLEEHNEARCLRCNNNVWATAVDTQRNR
;
A
#
# COMPACT_ATOMS: atom_id res chain seq x y z
N MET A 1 -13.05 11.83 3.12
CA MET A 1 -14.46 11.46 3.34
C MET A 1 -14.59 9.99 3.02
N SER A 2 -14.71 9.15 4.04
CA SER A 2 -14.75 7.69 3.85
C SER A 2 -16.08 7.27 3.21
N LEU A 3 -16.08 6.22 2.38
CA LEU A 3 -17.32 5.58 1.89
C LEU A 3 -18.24 5.20 3.06
N PHE A 4 -17.67 4.87 4.22
CA PHE A 4 -18.43 4.59 5.43
C PHE A 4 -19.20 5.82 5.94
N GLU A 5 -18.57 7.00 5.97
CA GLU A 5 -19.23 8.25 6.39
C GLU A 5 -20.38 8.62 5.45
N LEU A 6 -20.19 8.42 4.14
CA LEU A 6 -21.22 8.64 3.14
C LEU A 6 -22.45 7.74 3.37
N VAL A 7 -22.23 6.45 3.66
CA VAL A 7 -23.31 5.49 3.96
C VAL A 7 -24.02 5.86 5.26
N VAL A 8 -23.29 6.24 6.31
CA VAL A 8 -23.88 6.67 7.58
C VAL A 8 -24.72 7.94 7.42
N ILE A 9 -24.25 8.94 6.65
CA ILE A 9 -25.02 10.16 6.41
C ILE A 9 -26.29 9.89 5.59
N LEU A 10 -26.20 9.06 4.54
CA LEU A 10 -27.35 8.68 3.72
C LEU A 10 -28.40 7.90 4.52
N THR A 11 -27.95 6.95 5.33
CA THR A 11 -28.85 6.15 6.19
C THR A 11 -29.51 6.99 7.28
N LEU A 12 -28.76 7.88 7.95
CA LEU A 12 -29.35 8.83 8.90
C LEU A 12 -30.31 9.81 8.21
N GLY A 13 -29.96 10.29 7.03
CA GLY A 13 -30.80 11.20 6.25
C GLY A 13 -32.14 10.57 5.87
N SER A 14 -32.13 9.30 5.43
CA SER A 14 -33.33 8.53 5.14
C SER A 14 -34.19 8.33 6.40
N ALA A 15 -33.59 7.91 7.51
CA ALA A 15 -34.30 7.69 8.77
C ALA A 15 -34.88 8.99 9.34
N ALA A 16 -34.17 10.11 9.25
CA ALA A 16 -34.66 11.42 9.69
C ALA A 16 -35.77 11.94 8.76
N GLY A 17 -35.66 11.68 7.45
CA GLY A 17 -36.71 11.97 6.47
C GLY A 17 -38.00 11.24 6.78
N ASP A 18 -37.93 9.93 7.00
CA ASP A 18 -39.09 9.09 7.33
C ASP A 18 -39.83 9.61 8.58
N VAL A 19 -39.12 10.09 9.59
CA VAL A 19 -39.76 10.63 10.79
C VAL A 19 -40.35 12.04 10.57
N SER A 20 -39.83 12.82 9.62
CA SER A 20 -40.37 14.15 9.32
C SER A 20 -41.72 14.11 8.56
N PHE A 21 -42.06 13.00 7.91
CA PHE A 21 -43.29 12.89 7.11
C PHE A 21 -44.51 12.36 7.88
N TYR A 22 -44.32 11.61 8.98
CA TYR A 22 -45.42 11.06 9.77
C TYR A 22 -45.64 11.88 11.06
N HIS A 23 -46.82 12.50 11.23
CA HIS A 23 -47.15 13.29 12.43
C HIS A 23 -47.41 12.44 13.69
N ASP A 24 -47.43 11.10 13.56
CA ASP A 24 -47.71 10.14 14.64
C ASP A 24 -46.47 9.47 15.23
N VAL A 25 -45.25 9.90 14.85
CA VAL A 25 -44.02 9.39 15.49
C VAL A 25 -43.69 10.25 16.72
N PRO A 26 -43.72 9.70 17.95
CA PRO A 26 -43.36 10.49 19.11
C PRO A 26 -41.92 10.99 18.98
N LEU A 27 -41.68 12.26 19.28
CA LEU A 27 -40.36 12.90 19.20
C LEU A 27 -39.32 12.23 20.13
N LEU A 28 -39.79 11.53 21.17
CA LEU A 28 -38.98 10.81 22.14
C LEU A 28 -38.13 9.68 21.50
N PRO A 29 -38.68 8.74 20.72
CA PRO A 29 -37.91 7.75 19.98
C PRO A 29 -36.79 8.36 19.11
N VAL A 30 -37.05 9.47 18.43
CA VAL A 30 -36.07 10.14 17.57
C VAL A 30 -34.94 10.72 18.40
N ALA A 31 -35.29 11.48 19.44
CA ALA A 31 -34.32 12.03 20.37
C ALA A 31 -33.49 10.92 21.03
N ALA A 32 -34.10 9.77 21.35
CA ALA A 32 -33.40 8.61 21.90
C ALA A 32 -32.41 8.00 20.90
N VAL A 33 -32.78 7.86 19.62
CA VAL A 33 -31.87 7.35 18.56
C VAL A 33 -30.69 8.31 18.37
N PHE A 34 -30.94 9.62 18.22
CA PHE A 34 -29.88 10.62 18.08
C PHE A 34 -28.96 10.68 19.30
N LEU A 35 -29.52 10.64 20.52
CA LEU A 35 -28.75 10.63 21.75
C LEU A 35 -27.89 9.36 21.85
N THR A 36 -28.45 8.21 21.49
CA THR A 36 -27.73 6.93 21.50
C THR A 36 -26.57 6.94 20.50
N LEU A 37 -26.80 7.43 19.27
CA LEU A 37 -25.74 7.57 18.26
C LEU A 37 -24.65 8.55 18.71
N LEU A 38 -25.01 9.68 19.32
CA LEU A 38 -24.06 10.66 19.83
C LEU A 38 -23.22 10.08 20.97
N ILE A 39 -23.84 9.36 21.91
CA ILE A 39 -23.14 8.67 23.00
C ILE A 39 -22.20 7.61 22.44
N LEU A 40 -22.67 6.78 21.50
CA LEU A 40 -21.86 5.74 20.88
C LEU A 40 -20.65 6.33 20.13
N TYR A 41 -20.87 7.39 19.34
CA TYR A 41 -19.79 8.09 18.65
C TYR A 41 -18.76 8.67 19.63
N ARG A 42 -19.21 9.39 20.68
CA ARG A 42 -18.34 9.92 21.73
C ARG A 42 -17.57 8.82 22.45
N PHE A 43 -18.22 7.68 22.71
CA PHE A 43 -17.61 6.53 23.36
C PHE A 43 -16.53 5.90 22.49
N THR A 44 -16.80 5.68 21.20
CA THR A 44 -15.80 5.17 20.24
C THR A 44 -14.58 6.08 20.15
N VAL A 45 -14.79 7.41 19.99
CA VAL A 45 -13.69 8.39 19.94
C VAL A 45 -12.89 8.41 21.25
N PHE A 46 -13.57 8.32 22.41
CA PHE A 46 -12.91 8.26 23.71
C PHE A 46 -12.04 7.00 23.87
N ILE A 47 -12.51 5.84 23.42
CA ILE A 47 -11.71 4.61 23.48
C ILE A 47 -10.51 4.69 22.53
N MET A 48 -10.71 5.17 21.30
CA MET A 48 -9.62 5.30 20.32
C MET A 48 -8.52 6.23 20.83
N THR A 49 -8.89 7.41 21.34
CA THR A 49 -7.90 8.39 21.87
C THR A 49 -7.18 7.90 23.14
N LYS A 50 -7.80 7.02 23.93
CA LYS A 50 -7.21 6.52 25.18
C LYS A 50 -6.35 5.27 24.99
N SER A 51 -6.57 4.50 23.92
CA SER A 51 -5.89 3.22 23.69
C SER A 51 -5.31 3.15 22.29
N LYS A 52 -3.99 3.37 22.18
CA LYS A 52 -3.23 3.16 20.93
C LYS A 52 -3.36 1.73 20.37
N ARG A 53 -3.62 0.74 21.23
CA ARG A 53 -3.88 -0.64 20.79
C ARG A 53 -5.24 -0.79 20.11
N PHE A 54 -6.24 -0.03 20.55
CA PHE A 54 -7.58 -0.06 19.96
C PHE A 54 -7.63 0.77 18.68
N GLU A 55 -6.94 1.91 18.67
CA GLU A 55 -6.63 2.69 17.47
C GLU A 55 -5.95 1.81 16.41
N ALA A 56 -4.83 1.16 16.75
CA ALA A 56 -4.13 0.25 15.84
C ALA A 56 -4.94 -0.97 15.39
N TRP A 57 -5.98 -1.36 16.13
CA TRP A 57 -6.84 -2.48 15.78
C TRP A 57 -8.00 -2.07 14.85
N ILE A 58 -8.46 -0.81 14.96
CA ILE A 58 -9.51 -0.25 14.11
C ILE A 58 -8.94 0.35 12.83
N ASP A 59 -7.95 1.25 12.95
CA ASP A 59 -7.37 1.99 11.82
C ASP A 59 -6.22 1.21 11.16
N GLY A 60 -5.65 0.22 11.85
CA GLY A 60 -4.45 -0.49 11.40
C GLY A 60 -3.16 0.22 11.82
N LEU A 61 -2.03 -0.31 11.38
CA LEU A 61 -0.71 0.30 11.57
C LEU A 61 -0.06 0.51 10.21
N PRO A 62 0.66 1.62 10.00
CA PRO A 62 1.42 1.81 8.77
C PRO A 62 2.49 0.73 8.65
N VAL A 63 2.68 0.20 7.44
CA VAL A 63 3.60 -0.91 7.19
C VAL A 63 4.61 -0.54 6.12
N THR A 64 5.89 -0.68 6.44
CA THR A 64 6.97 -0.51 5.46
C THR A 64 6.99 -1.67 4.47
N VAL A 65 6.80 -1.39 3.18
CA VAL A 65 6.79 -2.38 2.09
C VAL A 65 8.08 -2.38 1.27
N ILE A 66 8.75 -1.24 1.15
CA ILE A 66 10.05 -1.11 0.48
C ILE A 66 11.03 -0.43 1.41
N ARG A 67 12.24 -0.98 1.50
CA ARG A 67 13.37 -0.38 2.22
C ARG A 67 14.63 -0.55 1.39
N ASP A 68 15.36 0.54 1.21
CA ASP A 68 16.61 0.61 0.46
C ASP A 68 16.50 0.05 -0.97
N GLY A 69 15.38 0.31 -1.64
CA GLY A 69 15.08 -0.19 -3.00
C GLY A 69 14.74 -1.68 -3.08
N LEU A 70 14.49 -2.34 -1.96
CA LEU A 70 14.18 -3.75 -1.86
C LEU A 70 12.83 -3.98 -1.19
N TYR A 71 12.09 -5.00 -1.62
CA TYR A 71 10.85 -5.38 -0.92
C TYR A 71 11.13 -5.88 0.48
N VAL A 72 10.29 -5.51 1.45
CA VAL A 72 10.33 -6.09 2.80
C VAL A 72 9.47 -7.35 2.80
N LEU A 73 10.10 -8.51 2.63
CA LEU A 73 9.40 -9.80 2.42
C LEU A 73 8.42 -10.15 3.55
N GLU A 74 8.78 -9.84 4.81
CA GLU A 74 7.90 -10.05 5.95
C GLU A 74 6.62 -9.21 5.88
N SER A 75 6.72 -7.98 5.36
CA SER A 75 5.58 -7.08 5.19
C SER A 75 4.71 -7.52 4.03
N MET A 76 5.32 -7.89 2.89
CA MET A 76 4.61 -8.34 1.69
C MET A 76 3.78 -9.62 1.95
N GLY A 77 4.17 -10.46 2.91
CA GLY A 77 3.37 -11.63 3.31
C GLY A 77 2.25 -11.32 4.32
N LYS A 78 2.32 -10.18 5.02
CA LYS A 78 1.33 -9.75 6.02
C LYS A 78 0.27 -8.82 5.44
N LEU A 79 0.63 -7.99 4.46
CA LEU A 79 -0.31 -7.16 3.72
C LEU A 79 -1.04 -8.00 2.68
N ASN A 80 -2.33 -7.74 2.51
CA ASN A 80 -3.13 -8.32 1.43
C ASN A 80 -2.97 -7.54 0.10
N ILE A 81 -1.82 -6.90 -0.12
CA ILE A 81 -1.50 -6.12 -1.33
C ILE A 81 -0.61 -6.97 -2.23
N SER A 82 -1.00 -7.11 -3.49
CA SER A 82 -0.18 -7.86 -4.45
C SER A 82 1.06 -7.05 -4.87
N SER A 83 2.14 -7.72 -5.27
CA SER A 83 3.32 -7.02 -5.80
C SER A 83 2.99 -6.20 -7.04
N ASN A 84 2.04 -6.64 -7.87
CA ASN A 84 1.59 -5.90 -9.06
C ASN A 84 0.84 -4.61 -8.71
N GLU A 85 0.05 -4.64 -7.63
CA GLU A 85 -0.67 -3.48 -7.11
C GLU A 85 0.30 -2.46 -6.51
N LEU A 86 1.26 -2.89 -5.70
CA LEU A 86 2.33 -2.02 -5.22
C LEU A 86 3.12 -1.39 -6.39
N LEU A 87 3.48 -2.17 -7.40
CA LEU A 87 4.16 -1.66 -8.59
C LEU A 87 3.28 -0.68 -9.39
N MET A 88 1.96 -0.87 -9.40
CA MET A 88 1.03 0.06 -10.03
C MET A 88 1.03 1.40 -9.31
N GLU A 89 0.93 1.41 -7.98
CA GLU A 89 0.96 2.64 -7.19
C GLU A 89 2.28 3.40 -7.39
N LEU A 90 3.41 2.69 -7.40
CA LEU A 90 4.71 3.29 -7.72
C LEU A 90 4.72 3.96 -9.10
N ARG A 91 4.13 3.32 -10.12
CA ARG A 91 4.01 3.91 -11.46
C ARG A 91 3.16 5.17 -11.46
N GLN A 92 2.04 5.17 -10.73
CA GLN A 92 1.17 6.34 -10.63
C GLN A 92 1.89 7.53 -9.96
N GLN A 93 2.80 7.25 -9.04
CA GLN A 93 3.67 8.26 -8.40
C GLN A 93 4.92 8.64 -9.23
N GLY A 94 5.04 8.13 -10.47
CA GLY A 94 6.13 8.47 -11.38
C GLY A 94 7.47 7.79 -11.09
N VAL A 95 7.45 6.66 -10.35
CA VAL A 95 8.64 5.82 -10.12
C VAL A 95 8.86 4.90 -11.31
N GLU A 96 10.10 4.73 -11.77
CA GLU A 96 10.45 3.84 -12.89
C GLU A 96 11.04 2.51 -12.43
N HIS A 97 11.76 2.50 -11.31
CA HIS A 97 12.33 1.30 -10.71
C HIS A 97 12.49 1.43 -9.20
N LEU A 98 12.52 0.28 -8.50
CA LEU A 98 12.63 0.25 -7.04
C LEU A 98 13.88 0.95 -6.50
N GLY A 99 14.96 0.98 -7.26
CA GLY A 99 16.23 1.59 -6.85
C GLY A 99 16.20 3.12 -6.71
N GLN A 100 15.11 3.77 -7.12
CA GLN A 100 14.83 5.19 -6.84
C GLN A 100 14.21 5.40 -5.45
N VAL A 101 13.63 4.35 -4.84
CA VAL A 101 12.84 4.43 -3.61
C VAL A 101 13.68 3.99 -2.41
N ARG A 102 13.92 4.90 -1.48
CA ARG A 102 14.61 4.62 -0.21
C ARG A 102 13.68 3.96 0.80
N LEU A 103 12.44 4.45 0.90
CA LEU A 103 11.44 3.91 1.82
C LEU A 103 10.05 4.04 1.20
N ALA A 104 9.25 2.97 1.23
CA ALA A 104 7.83 3.04 0.95
C ALA A 104 7.03 2.49 2.12
N ILE A 105 6.02 3.24 2.55
CA ILE A 105 5.14 2.91 3.66
C ILE A 105 3.71 2.90 3.13
N VAL A 106 3.00 1.81 3.37
CA VAL A 106 1.55 1.75 3.17
C VAL A 106 0.91 2.31 4.44
N GLU A 107 0.17 3.39 4.29
CA GLU A 107 -0.55 4.08 5.36
C GLU A 107 -1.87 3.35 5.68
N THR A 108 -2.53 3.77 6.76
CA THR A 108 -3.77 3.15 7.27
C THR A 108 -4.97 3.33 6.35
N ASP A 109 -4.98 4.36 5.52
CA ASP A 109 -5.99 4.61 4.50
C ASP A 109 -5.76 3.83 3.19
N GLY A 110 -4.62 3.13 3.08
CA GLY A 110 -4.21 2.37 1.91
C GLY A 110 -3.32 3.15 0.94
N ASP A 111 -3.10 4.45 1.16
CA ASP A 111 -2.19 5.25 0.35
C ASP A 111 -0.72 4.87 0.62
N ILE A 112 0.16 5.19 -0.33
CA ILE A 112 1.58 4.88 -0.23
C ILE A 112 2.41 6.16 -0.11
N SER A 113 3.06 6.29 1.05
CA SER A 113 4.09 7.30 1.29
C SER A 113 5.43 6.85 0.71
N LEU A 114 6.03 7.66 -0.17
CA LEU A 114 7.31 7.37 -0.81
C LEU A 114 8.39 8.37 -0.42
N LEU A 115 9.52 7.85 0.04
CA LEU A 115 10.75 8.61 0.26
C LEU A 115 11.79 8.11 -0.74
N PHE A 116 12.33 9.04 -1.52
CA PHE A 116 13.26 8.75 -2.60
C PHE A 116 14.71 8.90 -2.15
N TYR A 117 15.60 8.31 -2.93
CA TYR A 117 17.02 8.67 -2.88
C TYR A 117 17.26 10.02 -3.56
N ASP A 118 18.32 10.71 -3.14
CA ASP A 118 18.86 11.83 -3.91
C ASP A 118 19.39 11.33 -5.25
N ARG A 119 19.50 12.24 -6.22
CA ARG A 119 19.78 11.90 -7.63
C ARG A 119 21.10 11.14 -7.79
N GLU A 120 22.11 11.48 -7.00
CA GLU A 120 23.44 10.88 -7.00
C GLU A 120 23.48 9.52 -6.29
N GLU A 121 22.47 9.22 -5.46
CA GLU A 121 22.38 8.00 -4.66
C GLU A 121 21.42 6.95 -5.24
N VAL A 122 20.74 7.28 -6.35
CA VAL A 122 19.89 6.32 -7.07
C VAL A 122 20.71 5.10 -7.47
N ARG A 123 20.13 3.93 -7.26
CA ARG A 123 20.76 2.64 -7.58
C ARG A 123 19.99 1.93 -8.67
N PRO A 124 20.63 1.02 -9.43
CA PRO A 124 19.90 0.15 -10.32
C PRO A 124 18.89 -0.69 -9.55
N GLY A 125 17.69 -0.86 -10.10
CA GLY A 125 16.62 -1.60 -9.42
C GLY A 125 15.65 -2.30 -10.36
N LEU A 126 14.73 -3.04 -9.76
CA LEU A 126 13.68 -3.74 -10.48
C LEU A 126 12.74 -2.71 -11.12
N SER A 127 12.57 -2.79 -12.45
CA SER A 127 11.58 -1.98 -13.17
C SER A 127 10.19 -2.19 -12.59
N VAL A 128 9.44 -1.10 -12.42
CA VAL A 128 8.05 -1.19 -11.95
C VAL A 128 7.06 -1.51 -13.05
N LEU A 129 7.49 -1.65 -14.31
CA LEU A 129 6.59 -1.90 -15.44
C LEU A 129 5.87 -3.26 -15.34
N PRO A 130 4.66 -3.37 -15.91
CA PRO A 130 3.96 -4.65 -16.05
C PRO A 130 4.81 -5.69 -16.79
N LEU A 131 4.51 -6.98 -16.59
CA LEU A 131 5.24 -8.10 -17.21
C LEU A 131 5.28 -8.03 -18.74
N GLU A 132 4.25 -7.47 -19.38
CA GLU A 132 4.19 -7.24 -20.83
C GLU A 132 5.31 -6.30 -21.34
N HIS A 133 5.78 -5.40 -20.49
CA HIS A 133 6.84 -4.42 -20.79
C HIS A 133 8.11 -4.67 -19.99
N ARG A 134 8.17 -5.76 -19.21
CA ARG A 134 9.30 -6.13 -18.37
C ARG A 134 9.62 -7.60 -18.61
N PRO A 135 10.49 -7.91 -19.59
CA PRO A 135 10.84 -9.29 -19.88
C PRO A 135 11.51 -9.94 -18.67
N VAL A 136 11.14 -11.19 -18.43
CA VAL A 136 11.65 -12.00 -17.33
C VAL A 136 12.39 -13.22 -17.86
N TYR A 137 13.42 -13.62 -17.14
CA TYR A 137 14.34 -14.67 -17.54
C TYR A 137 14.60 -15.62 -16.38
N THR A 138 14.63 -16.91 -16.67
CA THR A 138 15.17 -17.94 -15.74
C THR A 138 16.64 -18.22 -15.99
N VAL A 139 17.11 -17.94 -17.21
CA VAL A 139 18.50 -18.06 -17.66
C VAL A 139 18.92 -16.69 -18.20
N ALA A 140 20.02 -16.13 -17.70
CA ALA A 140 20.47 -14.81 -18.14
C ALA A 140 20.94 -14.84 -19.62
N PRO A 141 20.32 -14.04 -20.51
CA PRO A 141 20.70 -14.01 -21.94
C PRO A 141 22.04 -13.33 -22.21
N THR A 142 22.46 -12.40 -21.35
CA THR A 142 23.71 -11.64 -21.47
C THR A 142 24.31 -11.38 -20.10
N SER A 143 25.62 -11.17 -20.04
CA SER A 143 26.28 -10.78 -18.79
C SER A 143 25.91 -9.34 -18.42
N SER A 144 25.01 -9.17 -17.45
CA SER A 144 24.52 -7.85 -17.03
C SER A 144 23.97 -7.89 -15.60
N LEU A 145 23.50 -6.73 -15.11
CA LEU A 145 22.87 -6.62 -13.80
C LEU A 145 21.38 -6.97 -13.90
N TYR A 146 20.94 -7.95 -13.12
CA TYR A 146 19.54 -8.36 -13.05
C TYR A 146 18.98 -8.14 -11.66
N CYS A 147 17.68 -7.88 -11.57
CA CYS A 147 16.96 -7.81 -10.32
C CYS A 147 16.03 -9.00 -10.15
N CYS A 148 16.01 -9.56 -8.96
CA CYS A 148 15.06 -10.61 -8.62
C CYS A 148 13.62 -10.04 -8.60
N ILE A 149 12.68 -10.68 -9.31
CA ILE A 149 11.29 -10.17 -9.39
C ILE A 149 10.53 -10.25 -8.06
N SER A 150 10.96 -11.13 -7.15
CA SER A 150 10.26 -11.40 -5.88
C SER A 150 10.75 -10.49 -4.74
N CYS A 151 12.04 -10.19 -4.68
CA CYS A 151 12.63 -9.42 -3.58
C CYS A 151 13.31 -8.11 -4.01
N GLY A 152 13.45 -7.85 -5.31
CA GLY A 152 14.09 -6.65 -5.85
C GLY A 152 15.61 -6.66 -5.83
N LEU A 153 16.26 -7.70 -5.29
CA LEU A 153 17.72 -7.73 -5.12
C LEU A 153 18.45 -7.66 -6.46
N PRO A 154 19.32 -6.66 -6.69
CA PRO A 154 20.22 -6.62 -7.83
C PRO A 154 21.35 -7.65 -7.68
N CYS A 155 21.61 -8.41 -8.74
CA CYS A 155 22.60 -9.49 -8.79
C CYS A 155 23.24 -9.48 -10.19
N PRO A 156 24.58 -9.39 -10.28
CA PRO A 156 25.27 -9.60 -11.56
C PRO A 156 25.12 -11.07 -11.96
N LEU A 157 24.65 -11.34 -13.17
CA LEU A 157 24.55 -12.69 -13.72
C LEU A 157 25.42 -12.78 -14.97
N GLU A 158 26.15 -13.88 -15.08
CA GLU A 158 26.89 -14.24 -16.29
C GLU A 158 25.94 -14.84 -17.34
N GLU A 159 26.37 -14.83 -18.60
CA GLU A 159 25.62 -15.39 -19.70
C GLU A 159 25.32 -16.89 -19.48
N HIS A 160 24.10 -17.32 -19.77
CA HIS A 160 23.61 -18.70 -19.59
C HIS A 160 23.64 -19.21 -18.14
N ASN A 161 23.65 -18.33 -17.14
CA ASN A 161 23.63 -18.71 -15.72
C ASN A 161 22.20 -18.90 -15.18
N GLU A 162 21.97 -19.98 -14.44
CA GLU A 162 20.71 -20.36 -13.74
C GLU A 162 20.80 -20.09 -12.22
N ALA A 163 21.36 -18.95 -11.83
CA ALA A 163 21.53 -18.63 -10.42
C ALA A 163 20.17 -18.43 -9.71
N ARG A 164 20.16 -18.77 -8.42
CA ARG A 164 19.05 -18.45 -7.51
C ARG A 164 19.38 -17.23 -6.67
N CYS A 165 18.36 -16.43 -6.37
CA CYS A 165 18.52 -15.25 -5.55
C CYS A 165 18.98 -15.60 -4.13
N LEU A 166 20.08 -15.00 -3.68
CA LEU A 166 20.63 -15.20 -2.33
C LEU A 166 19.70 -14.75 -1.19
N ARG A 167 18.72 -13.90 -1.48
CA ARG A 167 17.81 -13.32 -0.49
C ARG A 167 16.48 -14.06 -0.32
N CYS A 168 15.90 -14.55 -1.42
CA CYS A 168 14.57 -15.18 -1.41
C CYS A 168 14.50 -16.52 -2.12
N ASN A 169 15.62 -17.04 -2.64
CA ASN A 169 15.73 -18.30 -3.37
C ASN A 169 14.90 -18.39 -4.68
N ASN A 170 14.35 -17.27 -5.16
CA ASN A 170 13.66 -17.20 -6.45
C ASN A 170 14.65 -17.29 -7.62
N ASN A 171 14.23 -17.90 -8.73
CA ASN A 171 15.05 -18.11 -9.95
C ASN A 171 14.57 -17.30 -11.15
N VAL A 172 13.65 -16.35 -10.95
CA VAL A 172 13.14 -15.48 -12.01
C VAL A 172 13.72 -14.08 -11.85
N TRP A 173 14.25 -13.56 -12.94
CA TRP A 173 15.05 -12.35 -13.01
C TRP A 173 14.48 -11.39 -14.05
N ALA A 174 14.64 -10.09 -13.83
CA ALA A 174 14.38 -9.04 -14.81
C ALA A 174 15.61 -8.15 -14.92
N THR A 175 15.88 -7.58 -16.10
CA THR A 175 17.03 -6.67 -16.27
C THR A 175 16.90 -5.46 -15.34
N ALA A 176 18.00 -5.08 -14.68
CA ALA A 176 18.02 -3.91 -13.81
C ALA A 176 17.92 -2.62 -14.65
N VAL A 177 17.16 -1.65 -14.15
CA VAL A 177 17.04 -0.32 -14.75
C VAL A 177 17.74 0.69 -13.84
N ASP A 178 18.48 1.63 -14.44
CA ASP A 178 19.29 2.64 -13.77
C ASP A 178 18.93 4.06 -14.24
N THR A 179 17.64 4.31 -14.49
CA THR A 179 17.18 5.62 -14.93
C THR A 179 17.21 6.61 -13.78
N GLN A 180 17.87 7.75 -13.98
CA GLN A 180 17.89 8.79 -12.97
C GLN A 180 16.51 9.44 -12.81
N ARG A 181 16.16 9.80 -11.58
CA ARG A 181 14.90 10.47 -11.29
C ARG A 181 14.92 11.90 -11.82
N ASN A 182 14.00 12.21 -12.74
CA ASN A 182 13.85 13.53 -13.37
C ASN A 182 12.86 14.44 -12.61
N ARG A 183 12.92 14.51 -11.27
CA ARG A 183 12.40 15.57 -10.38
C ARG A 183 12.41 15.15 -8.93
#